data_AF-A0A9E2P5G9-F1
#
_entry.id   AF-A0A9E2P5G9-F1
#
_cell.length_a   1.000
_cell.length_b   1.000
_cell.length_c   1.000
_cell.angle_alpha   90.00
_cell.angle_beta   90.00
_cell.angle_gamma   90.00
#
_symmetry.space_group_name_H-M   'P 1'
#
loop_
_entity.id
_entity.type
_entity.pdbx_description
1 polymer ?
#
loop_
_entity_poly.entity_id
_entity_poly.type
_entity_poly.pdbx_seq_one_letter_code
_entity_poly.pdbx_strand_id
1 'polypeptide(L)'
;MTSAVEANADGLIGPTHSYAGLSPGNLASSLNKGEASNPRAAVLQGLDKMKTLADLGLPQFVLPPHERPNIPFLRSLGFTGSDARVLEQAWKEAPSFAAAACSASPMWAANAATVTPSADSADGRVHFTPANLVTNLHRSLEHQQTKRSLDALFPDPERFAVHDALPSVAHLADEGAANHVRLCADHGEPGVNIFVFGREAFEDWKGRFPARQTIEACEAIVRRHGISTDFLTRQSSEAI
;
A
#
# COMPACT_ATOMS: atom_id res chain seq x y z
N MET A 1 27.46 -11.00 -13.83
CA MET A 1 26.02 -10.75 -13.81
C MET A 1 25.49 -11.26 -12.49
N THR A 2 24.87 -10.38 -11.72
CA THR A 2 24.16 -10.75 -10.49
C THR A 2 22.86 -11.44 -10.93
N SER A 3 22.66 -12.69 -10.55
CA SER A 3 21.39 -13.37 -10.81
C SER A 3 20.33 -12.80 -9.86
N ALA A 4 19.28 -12.19 -10.40
CA ALA A 4 18.11 -11.76 -9.64
C ALA A 4 16.83 -12.24 -10.33
N VAL A 5 15.75 -12.37 -9.56
CA VAL A 5 14.43 -12.75 -10.06
C VAL A 5 13.41 -11.77 -9.52
N GLU A 6 12.37 -11.50 -10.30
CA GLU A 6 11.17 -10.85 -9.79
C GLU A 6 10.35 -11.85 -8.97
N ALA A 7 9.93 -11.43 -7.78
CA ALA A 7 9.09 -12.22 -6.91
C ALA A 7 7.82 -11.45 -6.56
N ASN A 8 6.68 -12.12 -6.72
CA ASN A 8 5.37 -11.53 -6.49
C ASN A 8 5.01 -11.56 -4.99
N ALA A 9 4.67 -10.39 -4.46
CA ALA A 9 4.14 -10.20 -3.11
C ALA A 9 2.61 -10.06 -3.16
N ASP A 10 1.89 -11.09 -2.74
CA ASP A 10 0.43 -11.02 -2.74
C ASP A 10 -0.14 -10.73 -1.35
N GLY A 11 -1.11 -9.83 -1.27
CA GLY A 11 -1.82 -9.54 -0.02
C GLY A 11 -2.89 -10.58 0.25
N LEU A 12 -2.77 -11.32 1.35
CA LEU A 12 -3.81 -12.26 1.75
C LEU A 12 -5.06 -11.48 2.22
N ILE A 13 -6.22 -11.84 1.67
CA ILE A 13 -7.48 -11.18 1.99
C ILE A 13 -7.85 -11.44 3.46
N GLY A 14 -8.08 -10.37 4.22
CA GLY A 14 -8.45 -10.44 5.63
C GLY A 14 -9.91 -10.87 5.87
N PRO A 15 -10.21 -11.42 7.06
CA PRO A 15 -11.54 -11.95 7.39
C PRO A 15 -12.64 -10.88 7.48
N THR A 16 -12.27 -9.60 7.60
CA THR A 16 -13.18 -8.45 7.66
C THR A 16 -13.44 -7.81 6.28
N HIS A 17 -13.08 -8.50 5.19
CA HIS A 17 -13.38 -8.05 3.84
C HIS A 17 -14.86 -7.66 3.71
N SER A 18 -15.12 -6.48 3.14
CA SER A 18 -16.45 -5.89 3.02
C SER A 18 -16.47 -4.76 1.98
N TYR A 19 -17.67 -4.41 1.50
CA TYR A 19 -17.87 -3.31 0.55
C TYR A 19 -18.41 -2.06 1.25
N ALA A 20 -17.53 -1.32 1.93
CA ALA A 20 -17.92 -0.16 2.73
C ALA A 20 -17.93 1.19 1.96
N GLY A 21 -17.46 1.22 0.71
CA GLY A 21 -17.49 2.43 -0.12
C GLY A 21 -16.60 3.57 0.40
N LEU A 22 -15.39 3.25 0.86
CA LEU A 22 -14.53 4.15 1.64
C LEU A 22 -13.50 4.94 0.80
N SER A 23 -13.47 4.78 -0.52
CA SER A 23 -12.45 5.36 -1.41
C SER A 23 -13.05 6.29 -2.47
N PRO A 24 -13.18 7.60 -2.21
CA PRO A 24 -13.54 8.58 -3.24
C PRO A 24 -12.62 8.48 -4.46
N GLY A 25 -13.20 8.47 -5.67
CA GLY A 25 -12.47 8.25 -6.93
C GLY A 25 -12.27 6.79 -7.31
N ASN A 26 -12.49 5.82 -6.41
CA ASN A 26 -12.61 4.43 -6.79
C ASN A 26 -14.09 4.11 -7.08
N LEU A 27 -14.43 4.07 -8.37
CA LEU A 27 -15.79 3.79 -8.82
C LEU A 27 -16.29 2.42 -8.36
N ALA A 28 -15.45 1.37 -8.43
CA ALA A 28 -15.83 0.03 -7.99
C ALA A 28 -16.16 -0.01 -6.49
N SER A 29 -15.36 0.67 -5.65
CA SER A 29 -15.66 0.82 -4.23
C SER A 29 -17.01 1.52 -4.01
N SER A 30 -17.30 2.55 -4.80
CA SER A 30 -18.51 3.37 -4.63
C SER A 30 -19.78 2.64 -5.10
N LEU A 31 -19.69 1.93 -6.23
CA LEU A 31 -20.79 1.20 -6.85
C LEU A 31 -21.25 -0.02 -6.04
N ASN A 32 -20.33 -0.70 -5.34
CA ASN A 32 -20.65 -1.89 -4.54
C ASN A 32 -20.93 -1.58 -3.07
N LYS A 33 -21.01 -0.29 -2.69
CA LYS A 33 -21.18 0.11 -1.29
C LYS A 33 -22.46 -0.49 -0.69
N GLY A 34 -22.31 -1.22 0.41
CA GLY A 34 -23.41 -1.83 1.15
C GLY A 34 -23.76 -3.25 0.69
N GLU A 35 -23.17 -3.74 -0.39
CA GLU A 35 -23.37 -5.12 -0.85
C GLU A 35 -22.76 -6.14 0.13
N ALA A 36 -23.36 -7.33 0.15
CA ALA A 36 -22.83 -8.44 0.93
C ALA A 36 -21.51 -8.92 0.33
N SER A 37 -20.52 -9.13 1.19
CA SER A 37 -19.22 -9.69 0.78
C SER A 37 -19.09 -11.15 1.20
N ASN A 38 -18.13 -11.86 0.60
CA ASN A 38 -17.79 -13.23 0.99
C ASN A 38 -16.28 -13.35 1.24
N PRO A 39 -15.82 -13.05 2.48
CA PRO A 39 -14.40 -13.07 2.82
C PRO A 39 -13.71 -14.40 2.52
N ARG A 40 -14.41 -15.52 2.74
CA ARG A 40 -13.89 -16.86 2.46
C ARG A 40 -13.71 -17.09 0.97
N ALA A 41 -14.68 -16.72 0.14
CA ALA A 41 -14.52 -16.84 -1.30
C ALA A 41 -13.40 -15.93 -1.82
N ALA A 42 -13.33 -14.68 -1.32
CA ALA A 42 -12.30 -13.72 -1.71
C ALA A 42 -10.88 -14.21 -1.40
N VAL A 43 -10.64 -14.77 -0.20
CA VAL A 43 -9.32 -15.33 0.13
C VAL A 43 -8.98 -16.56 -0.70
N LEU A 44 -9.96 -17.42 -1.00
CA LEU A 44 -9.73 -18.60 -1.85
C LEU A 44 -9.42 -18.22 -3.30
N GLN A 45 -10.08 -17.19 -3.84
CA GLN A 45 -9.75 -16.64 -5.17
C GLN A 45 -8.33 -16.09 -5.23
N GLY A 46 -7.91 -15.35 -4.20
CA GLY A 46 -6.53 -14.84 -4.11
C GLY A 46 -5.51 -15.98 -4.04
N LEU A 47 -5.75 -16.98 -3.19
CA LEU A 47 -4.88 -18.14 -3.03
C LEU A 47 -4.78 -18.98 -4.31
N ASP A 48 -5.89 -19.18 -5.02
CA ASP A 48 -5.91 -19.91 -6.30
C ASP A 48 -5.02 -19.22 -7.34
N LYS A 49 -5.11 -17.88 -7.45
CA LYS A 49 -4.21 -17.08 -8.31
C LYS A 49 -2.75 -17.24 -7.89
N MET A 50 -2.42 -17.05 -6.61
CA MET A 50 -1.05 -17.17 -6.10
C MET A 50 -0.46 -18.56 -6.41
N LYS A 51 -1.24 -19.61 -6.16
CA LYS A 51 -0.82 -21.00 -6.41
C LYS A 51 -0.63 -21.27 -7.89
N THR A 52 -1.52 -20.75 -8.74
CA THR A 52 -1.40 -20.87 -10.20
C THR A 52 -0.10 -20.25 -10.69
N LEU A 53 0.25 -19.04 -10.25
CA LEU A 53 1.52 -18.40 -10.65
C LEU A 53 2.74 -19.15 -10.13
N ALA A 54 2.69 -19.63 -8.89
CA ALA A 54 3.75 -20.45 -8.32
C ALA A 54 3.95 -21.77 -9.09
N ASP A 55 2.86 -22.43 -9.51
CA ASP A 55 2.90 -23.66 -10.31
C ASP A 55 3.45 -23.44 -11.71
N LEU A 56 3.32 -22.22 -12.25
CA LEU A 56 3.95 -21.79 -13.49
C LEU A 56 5.43 -21.40 -13.31
N GLY A 57 5.98 -21.53 -12.10
CA GLY A 57 7.39 -21.27 -11.80
C GLY A 57 7.71 -19.82 -11.48
N LEU A 58 6.71 -18.95 -11.29
CA LEU A 58 6.92 -17.56 -10.87
C LEU A 58 7.10 -17.51 -9.36
N PRO A 59 8.19 -16.90 -8.83
CA PRO A 59 8.39 -16.78 -7.40
C PRO A 59 7.24 -16.01 -6.75
N GLN A 60 6.66 -16.59 -5.69
CA GLN A 60 5.46 -16.07 -5.03
C GLN A 60 5.64 -16.10 -3.52
N PHE A 61 5.29 -14.99 -2.86
CA PHE A 61 5.17 -14.92 -1.42
C PHE A 61 3.88 -14.17 -1.03
N VAL A 62 3.58 -14.20 0.26
CA VAL A 62 2.31 -13.73 0.83
C VAL A 62 2.58 -12.71 1.92
N LEU A 63 1.94 -11.55 1.82
CA LEU A 63 1.82 -10.58 2.89
C LEU A 63 0.59 -10.94 3.75
N PRO A 64 0.74 -11.06 5.09
CA PRO A 64 -0.37 -11.39 5.97
C PRO A 64 -1.41 -10.26 6.01
N PRO A 65 -2.69 -10.57 6.30
CA PRO A 65 -3.69 -9.53 6.51
C PRO A 65 -3.35 -8.73 7.78
N HIS A 66 -3.91 -7.54 7.89
CA HIS A 66 -3.71 -6.72 9.09
C HIS A 66 -4.68 -7.07 10.22
N GLU A 67 -4.36 -6.64 11.43
CA GLU A 67 -5.29 -6.71 12.56
C GLU A 67 -6.50 -5.82 12.26
N ARG A 68 -7.68 -6.46 12.18
CA ARG A 68 -8.96 -5.81 11.92
C ARG A 68 -10.04 -6.52 12.76
N PRO A 69 -10.91 -5.79 13.49
CA PRO A 69 -10.99 -4.33 13.60
C PRO A 69 -9.78 -3.69 14.28
N ASN A 70 -9.31 -2.54 13.79
CA ASN A 70 -8.21 -1.80 14.39
C ASN A 70 -8.69 -1.05 15.65
N ILE A 71 -8.68 -1.74 16.79
CA ILE A 71 -9.09 -1.19 18.08
C ILE A 71 -8.21 -0.02 18.55
N PRO A 72 -6.86 -0.07 18.40
CA PRO A 72 -6.02 1.08 18.75
C PRO A 72 -6.43 2.38 18.06
N PHE A 73 -6.79 2.32 16.77
CA PHE A 73 -7.31 3.48 16.04
C PHE A 73 -8.61 4.00 16.67
N LEU A 74 -9.58 3.13 16.97
CA LEU A 74 -10.82 3.57 17.62
C LEU A 74 -10.55 4.21 19.00
N ARG A 75 -9.64 3.64 19.79
CA ARG A 75 -9.25 4.24 21.08
C ARG A 75 -8.63 5.62 20.92
N SER A 76 -7.85 5.84 19.84
CA SER A 76 -7.28 7.16 19.55
C SER A 76 -8.34 8.23 19.26
N LEU A 77 -9.55 7.83 18.86
CA LEU A 77 -10.71 8.72 18.66
C LEU A 77 -11.53 8.95 19.95
N GLY A 78 -11.12 8.37 21.08
CA GLY A 78 -11.77 8.57 22.38
C GLY A 78 -12.74 7.46 22.81
N PHE A 79 -12.89 6.37 22.04
CA PHE A 79 -13.69 5.22 22.48
C PHE A 79 -12.96 4.44 23.59
N THR A 80 -13.67 4.09 24.67
CA THR A 80 -13.05 3.49 25.88
C THR A 80 -13.77 2.21 26.35
N GLY A 81 -13.16 1.51 27.31
CA GLY A 81 -13.66 0.24 27.84
C GLY A 81 -12.99 -0.99 27.21
N SER A 82 -13.64 -2.15 27.27
CA SER A 82 -13.16 -3.38 26.59
C SER A 82 -13.25 -3.25 25.07
N ASP A 83 -12.51 -4.08 24.33
CA ASP A 83 -12.50 -4.04 22.85
C ASP A 83 -13.90 -4.20 22.26
N ALA A 84 -14.71 -5.09 22.83
CA ALA A 84 -16.11 -5.27 22.43
C ALA A 84 -16.95 -3.98 22.64
N ARG A 85 -16.74 -3.28 23.76
CA ARG A 85 -17.43 -2.01 24.04
C ARG A 85 -16.97 -0.89 23.13
N VAL A 86 -15.67 -0.80 22.84
CA VAL A 86 -15.10 0.14 21.88
C VAL A 86 -15.73 -0.05 20.51
N LEU A 87 -15.81 -1.30 20.04
CA LEU A 87 -16.41 -1.62 18.75
C LEU A 87 -17.92 -1.32 18.71
N GLU A 88 -18.65 -1.69 19.77
CA GLU A 88 -20.07 -1.40 19.91
C GLU A 88 -20.37 0.10 19.87
N GLN A 89 -19.62 0.90 20.62
CA GLN A 89 -19.74 2.37 20.64
C GLN A 89 -19.44 2.94 19.25
N ALA A 90 -18.35 2.52 18.62
CA ALA A 90 -17.96 3.02 17.30
C ALA A 90 -19.04 2.76 16.24
N TRP A 91 -19.66 1.58 16.22
CA TRP A 91 -20.75 1.29 15.27
C TRP A 91 -22.03 2.08 15.55
N LYS A 92 -22.33 2.39 16.82
CA LYS A 92 -23.51 3.17 17.22
C LYS A 92 -23.34 4.67 16.96
N GLU A 93 -22.17 5.20 17.27
CA GLU A 93 -21.93 6.65 17.36
C GLU A 93 -21.20 7.19 16.13
N ALA A 94 -20.32 6.40 15.51
CA ALA A 94 -19.52 6.82 14.37
C ALA A 94 -19.23 5.67 13.37
N PRO A 95 -20.26 5.14 12.69
CA PRO A 95 -20.15 3.95 11.85
C PRO A 95 -19.16 4.08 10.69
N SER A 96 -18.86 5.30 10.22
CA SER A 96 -17.82 5.54 9.20
C SER A 96 -16.42 5.23 9.72
N PHE A 97 -16.10 5.59 10.97
CA PHE A 97 -14.83 5.24 11.61
C PHE A 97 -14.76 3.75 11.96
N ALA A 98 -15.88 3.15 12.39
CA ALA A 98 -15.95 1.70 12.61
C ALA A 98 -15.69 0.92 11.31
N ALA A 99 -16.30 1.34 10.19
CA ALA A 99 -16.05 0.74 8.88
C ALA A 99 -14.59 0.90 8.43
N ALA A 100 -13.99 2.07 8.63
CA ALA A 100 -12.58 2.30 8.32
C ALA A 100 -11.65 1.39 9.13
N ALA A 101 -11.94 1.20 10.43
CA ALA A 101 -11.19 0.31 11.31
C ALA A 101 -11.30 -1.17 10.90
N CYS A 102 -12.35 -1.56 10.17
CA CYS A 102 -12.60 -2.94 9.75
C CYS A 102 -12.12 -3.26 8.32
N SER A 103 -11.65 -2.28 7.54
CA SER A 103 -11.33 -2.50 6.13
C SER A 103 -10.22 -3.53 5.93
N ALA A 104 -10.45 -4.49 5.02
CA ALA A 104 -9.44 -5.44 4.54
C ALA A 104 -8.60 -4.90 3.37
N SER A 105 -8.53 -3.57 3.20
CA SER A 105 -7.72 -2.89 2.18
C SER A 105 -6.23 -3.25 2.10
N PRO A 106 -5.53 -3.71 3.17
CA PRO A 106 -4.15 -4.17 3.04
C PRO A 106 -3.95 -5.31 2.02
N MET A 107 -5.02 -6.01 1.61
CA MET A 107 -4.94 -7.04 0.57
C MET A 107 -4.40 -6.49 -0.78
N TRP A 108 -4.53 -5.18 -1.03
CA TRP A 108 -3.97 -4.52 -2.20
C TRP A 108 -2.47 -4.22 -1.99
N ALA A 109 -1.66 -5.28 -2.10
CA ALA A 109 -0.21 -5.25 -1.87
C ALA A 109 0.57 -4.30 -2.79
N ALA A 110 0.04 -3.96 -3.97
CA ALA A 110 0.65 -2.97 -4.87
C ALA A 110 0.83 -1.60 -4.20
N ASN A 111 0.02 -1.29 -3.18
CA ASN A 111 0.14 -0.04 -2.43
C ASN A 111 0.87 -0.21 -1.09
N ALA A 112 1.37 -1.41 -0.77
CA ALA A 112 1.97 -1.66 0.54
C ALA A 112 3.25 -0.84 0.73
N ALA A 113 4.12 -0.84 -0.28
CA ALA A 113 5.39 -0.13 -0.27
C ALA A 113 5.86 0.16 -1.70
N THR A 114 6.77 1.13 -1.83
CA THR A 114 7.65 1.21 -3.00
C THR A 114 8.89 0.37 -2.75
N VAL A 115 9.34 -0.36 -3.77
CA VAL A 115 10.51 -1.26 -3.70
C VAL A 115 11.57 -0.82 -4.71
N THR A 116 12.82 -0.72 -4.27
CA THR A 116 13.97 -0.47 -5.15
C THR A 116 14.93 -1.66 -5.05
N PRO A 117 15.19 -2.41 -6.13
CA PRO A 117 16.17 -3.48 -6.15
C PRO A 117 17.59 -2.97 -5.87
N SER A 118 18.44 -3.85 -5.34
CA SER A 118 19.85 -3.55 -5.05
C SER A 118 20.66 -3.08 -6.27
N ALA A 119 20.24 -3.47 -7.48
CA ALA A 119 20.88 -3.03 -8.72
C ALA A 119 20.71 -1.52 -9.00
N ASP A 120 19.72 -0.88 -8.35
CA ASP A 120 19.37 0.51 -8.62
C ASP A 120 19.69 1.45 -7.44
N SER A 121 20.00 0.90 -6.26
CA SER A 121 20.29 1.66 -5.05
C SER A 121 21.79 1.93 -4.87
N ALA A 122 22.12 3.09 -4.30
CA ALA A 122 23.51 3.52 -4.11
C ALA A 122 24.32 2.63 -3.14
N ASP A 123 23.67 1.93 -2.22
CA ASP A 123 24.32 1.09 -1.21
C ASP A 123 24.26 -0.42 -1.51
N GLY A 124 23.66 -0.80 -2.64
CA GLY A 124 23.55 -2.20 -3.07
C GLY A 124 22.56 -3.04 -2.25
N ARG A 125 21.66 -2.42 -1.47
CA ARG A 125 20.59 -3.10 -0.73
C ARG A 125 19.24 -2.96 -1.41
N VAL A 126 18.33 -3.89 -1.15
CA VAL A 126 16.93 -3.75 -1.56
C VAL A 126 16.23 -2.84 -0.55
N HIS A 127 15.65 -1.73 -1.03
CA HIS A 127 14.95 -0.78 -0.19
C HIS A 127 13.44 -0.95 -0.29
N PHE A 128 12.77 -0.85 0.85
CA PHE A 128 11.32 -0.79 0.96
C PHE A 128 10.93 0.46 1.74
N THR A 129 9.99 1.25 1.23
CA THR A 129 9.29 2.27 2.03
C THR A 129 7.80 1.99 2.00
N PRO A 130 7.17 1.65 3.15
CA PRO A 130 5.72 1.54 3.24
C PRO A 130 5.04 2.84 2.83
N ALA A 131 4.00 2.76 2.02
CA ALA A 131 3.25 3.93 1.59
C ALA A 131 2.37 4.44 2.73
N ASN A 132 2.28 5.76 2.92
CA ASN A 132 1.48 6.31 4.01
C ASN A 132 -0.03 6.30 3.74
N LEU A 133 -0.44 6.24 2.47
CA LEU A 133 -1.82 6.09 2.03
C LEU A 133 -2.78 7.13 2.63
N VAL A 134 -2.24 8.33 2.92
CA VAL A 134 -2.90 9.36 3.72
C VAL A 134 -4.21 9.86 3.11
N THR A 135 -4.38 9.69 1.79
CA THR A 135 -5.58 10.17 1.08
C THR A 135 -6.85 9.44 1.52
N ASN A 136 -6.76 8.17 1.93
CA ASN A 136 -7.90 7.39 2.39
C ASN A 136 -7.69 6.95 3.83
N LEU A 137 -8.53 7.42 4.75
CA LEU A 137 -8.39 7.15 6.18
C LEU A 137 -8.20 5.67 6.52
N HIS A 138 -9.03 4.79 5.96
CA HIS A 138 -8.95 3.35 6.26
C HIS A 138 -7.62 2.72 5.80
N ARG A 139 -6.97 3.34 4.79
CA ARG A 139 -5.67 2.92 4.27
C ARG A 139 -4.50 3.57 4.98
N SER A 140 -4.67 4.78 5.50
CA SER A 140 -3.63 5.43 6.29
C SER A 140 -3.33 4.70 7.61
N LEU A 141 -4.17 3.72 8.00
CA LEU A 141 -3.95 2.82 9.14
C LEU A 141 -3.06 1.60 8.82
N GLU A 142 -2.58 1.47 7.57
CA GLU A 142 -1.87 0.27 7.10
C GLU A 142 -0.38 0.32 7.42
N HIS A 143 0.27 1.45 7.16
CA HIS A 143 1.72 1.55 6.98
C HIS A 143 2.55 1.03 8.17
N GLN A 144 2.11 1.25 9.42
CA GLN A 144 2.84 0.78 10.60
C GLN A 144 2.86 -0.74 10.70
N GLN A 145 1.75 -1.41 10.36
CA GLN A 145 1.72 -2.87 10.35
C GLN A 145 2.41 -3.42 9.10
N THR A 146 2.28 -2.76 7.96
CA THR A 146 3.02 -3.11 6.74
C THR A 146 4.53 -3.12 7.01
N LYS A 147 5.05 -2.10 7.70
CA LYS A 147 6.46 -2.04 8.10
C LYS A 147 6.86 -3.26 8.93
N ARG A 148 6.10 -3.60 9.97
CA ARG A 148 6.38 -4.77 10.82
C ARG A 148 6.40 -6.08 10.01
N SER A 149 5.49 -6.23 9.06
CA SER A 149 5.47 -7.39 8.16
C SER A 149 6.72 -7.43 7.28
N LEU A 150 7.15 -6.30 6.72
CA LEU A 150 8.35 -6.21 5.90
C LEU A 150 9.63 -6.44 6.71
N ASP A 151 9.74 -5.86 7.91
CA ASP A 151 10.85 -6.10 8.83
C ASP A 151 10.99 -7.61 9.16
N ALA A 152 9.86 -8.30 9.34
CA ALA A 152 9.83 -9.73 9.63
C ALA A 152 10.19 -10.61 8.41
N LEU A 153 9.78 -10.20 7.21
CA LEU A 153 10.04 -10.93 5.96
C LEU A 153 11.47 -10.70 5.43
N PHE A 154 12.05 -9.53 5.70
CA PHE A 154 13.34 -9.08 5.18
C PHE A 154 14.28 -8.63 6.31
N PRO A 155 14.66 -9.53 7.23
CA PRO A 155 15.31 -9.15 8.49
C PRO A 155 16.81 -8.85 8.37
N ASP A 156 17.47 -9.21 7.26
CA ASP A 156 18.92 -9.06 7.07
C ASP A 156 19.28 -7.60 6.69
N PRO A 157 19.86 -6.80 7.61
CA PRO A 157 20.13 -5.39 7.36
C PRO A 157 21.30 -5.15 6.38
N GLU A 158 22.11 -6.17 6.11
CA GLU A 158 23.16 -6.09 5.08
C GLU A 158 22.59 -6.20 3.66
N ARG A 159 21.36 -6.72 3.53
CA ARG A 159 20.68 -6.91 2.23
C ARG A 159 19.46 -6.04 2.04
N PHE A 160 18.78 -5.71 3.13
CA PHE A 160 17.48 -5.05 3.11
C PHE A 160 17.47 -3.80 3.97
N ALA A 161 16.82 -2.75 3.46
CA ALA A 161 16.58 -1.52 4.19
C ALA A 161 15.07 -1.22 4.17
N VAL A 162 14.40 -1.54 5.27
CA VAL A 162 12.98 -1.24 5.48
C VAL A 162 12.84 0.09 6.21
N HIS A 163 12.43 1.09 5.47
CA HIS A 163 12.22 2.46 5.90
C HIS A 163 10.88 2.63 6.65
N ASP A 164 10.75 3.67 7.47
CA ASP A 164 9.43 4.14 7.91
C ASP A 164 8.66 4.79 6.75
N ALA A 165 7.33 4.78 6.78
CA ALA A 165 6.53 5.54 5.82
C ALA A 165 6.84 7.05 5.89
N LEU A 166 6.60 7.77 4.79
CA LEU A 166 6.64 9.24 4.82
C LEU A 166 5.60 9.78 5.80
N PRO A 167 5.83 10.96 6.43
CA PRO A 167 4.85 11.58 7.33
C PRO A 167 3.45 11.63 6.70
N SER A 168 2.44 11.19 7.47
CA SER A 168 1.05 11.09 7.01
C SER A 168 0.37 12.46 6.92
N VAL A 169 0.82 13.26 5.95
CA VAL A 169 0.26 14.57 5.58
C VAL A 169 0.03 14.63 4.09
N ALA A 170 -0.98 15.38 3.64
CA ALA A 170 -1.35 15.46 2.23
C ALA A 170 -0.20 15.93 1.30
N HIS A 171 0.75 16.72 1.80
CA HIS A 171 1.90 17.17 1.03
C HIS A 171 2.87 16.04 0.65
N LEU A 172 2.85 14.94 1.41
CA LEU A 172 3.68 13.77 1.19
C LEU A 172 2.81 12.54 0.91
N ALA A 173 1.69 12.73 0.21
CA ALA A 173 0.77 11.62 -0.08
C ALA A 173 1.43 10.60 -1.01
N ASP A 174 1.50 9.35 -0.54
CA ASP A 174 2.18 8.25 -1.20
C ASP A 174 1.29 7.01 -1.24
N GLU A 175 1.16 6.40 -2.42
CA GLU A 175 0.40 5.19 -2.69
C GLU A 175 1.28 4.02 -3.16
N GLY A 176 2.60 4.13 -3.01
CA GLY A 176 3.54 3.02 -3.14
C GLY A 176 3.74 2.53 -4.58
N ALA A 177 4.04 1.23 -4.73
CA ALA A 177 4.37 0.62 -6.02
C ALA A 177 3.26 0.71 -7.09
N ALA A 178 2.01 1.00 -6.73
CA ALA A 178 0.94 1.24 -7.69
C ALA A 178 1.19 2.44 -8.61
N ASN A 179 2.12 3.33 -8.22
CA ASN A 179 2.56 4.49 -8.99
C ASN A 179 4.05 4.40 -9.38
N HIS A 180 4.62 3.19 -9.38
CA HIS A 180 6.01 2.93 -9.71
C HIS A 180 6.11 1.86 -10.79
N VAL A 181 6.99 2.08 -11.75
CA VAL A 181 7.33 1.13 -12.80
C VAL A 181 8.84 1.05 -12.89
N ARG A 182 9.37 -0.16 -13.10
CA ARG A 182 10.80 -0.37 -13.36
C ARG A 182 11.00 -0.94 -14.75
N LEU A 183 11.84 -0.30 -15.56
CA LEU A 183 12.24 -0.80 -16.88
C LEU A 183 13.73 -1.19 -16.84
N CYS A 184 14.05 -2.41 -17.25
CA CYS A 184 15.41 -2.94 -17.22
C CYS A 184 15.63 -3.96 -18.35
N ALA A 185 16.88 -4.22 -18.71
CA ALA A 185 17.22 -5.27 -19.66
C ALA A 185 17.00 -6.68 -19.07
N ASP A 186 17.34 -6.84 -17.78
CA ASP A 186 17.12 -8.05 -16.97
C ASP A 186 16.90 -7.62 -15.51
N HIS A 187 16.27 -8.47 -14.68
CA HIS A 187 15.96 -8.16 -13.28
C HIS A 187 17.20 -7.84 -12.44
N GLY A 188 18.34 -8.47 -12.75
CA GLY A 188 19.61 -8.27 -12.02
C GLY A 188 20.44 -7.06 -12.47
N GLU A 189 20.06 -6.43 -13.58
CA GLU A 189 20.77 -5.32 -14.20
C GLU A 189 20.17 -3.97 -13.79
N PRO A 190 20.95 -2.87 -13.79
CA PRO A 190 20.43 -1.54 -13.50
C PRO A 190 19.22 -1.17 -14.35
N GLY A 191 18.22 -0.56 -13.72
CA GLY A 191 16.96 -0.18 -14.34
C GLY A 191 16.62 1.31 -14.20
N VAL A 192 15.67 1.75 -15.01
CA VAL A 192 15.05 3.07 -14.92
C VAL A 192 13.80 2.97 -14.05
N ASN A 193 13.77 3.75 -12.97
CA ASN A 193 12.66 3.80 -12.03
C ASN A 193 11.71 4.95 -12.40
N ILE A 194 10.54 4.62 -12.93
CA ILE A 194 9.52 5.58 -13.35
C ILE A 194 8.54 5.78 -12.21
N PHE A 195 8.39 7.02 -11.76
CA PHE A 195 7.43 7.41 -10.74
C PHE A 195 6.32 8.25 -11.35
N VAL A 196 5.08 7.85 -11.12
CA VAL A 196 3.90 8.51 -11.67
C VAL A 196 3.19 9.27 -10.55
N PHE A 197 3.07 10.59 -10.65
CA PHE A 197 2.38 11.41 -9.66
C PHE A 197 1.12 12.06 -10.24
N GLY A 198 0.14 12.35 -9.38
CA GLY A 198 -1.08 13.01 -9.82
C GLY A 198 -1.04 14.53 -9.67
N ARG A 199 -0.30 15.02 -8.66
CA ARG A 199 -0.24 16.45 -8.32
C ARG A 199 1.06 16.88 -7.66
N GLU A 200 1.31 18.17 -7.62
CA GLU A 200 2.25 18.79 -6.68
C GLU A 200 1.61 18.94 -5.28
N ALA A 201 2.43 19.02 -4.24
CA ALA A 201 1.95 19.09 -2.86
C ALA A 201 1.22 20.40 -2.58
N PHE A 202 1.75 21.49 -3.12
CA PHE A 202 1.32 22.86 -2.86
C PHE A 202 0.38 23.43 -3.94
N GLU A 203 0.07 22.65 -4.98
CA GLU A 203 -0.87 23.08 -6.00
C GLU A 203 -2.33 22.95 -5.53
N ASP A 204 -3.17 23.85 -6.03
CA ASP A 204 -4.61 23.80 -5.80
C ASP A 204 -5.27 22.79 -6.77
N TRP A 205 -5.33 21.52 -6.35
CA TRP A 205 -5.87 20.44 -7.17
C TRP A 205 -7.38 20.61 -7.45
N LYS A 206 -7.75 20.73 -8.73
CA LYS A 206 -9.14 20.90 -9.20
C LYS A 206 -9.72 19.67 -9.91
N GLY A 207 -9.03 18.53 -9.89
CA GLY A 207 -9.52 17.31 -10.53
C GLY A 207 -10.80 16.79 -9.90
N ARG A 208 -11.62 16.09 -10.70
CA ARG A 208 -12.88 15.49 -10.25
C ARG A 208 -12.67 14.50 -9.09
N PHE A 209 -11.58 13.75 -9.15
CA PHE A 209 -11.18 12.78 -8.14
C PHE A 209 -9.84 13.18 -7.52
N PRO A 210 -9.55 12.74 -6.28
CA PRO A 210 -8.32 13.12 -5.60
C PRO A 210 -7.08 12.51 -6.28
N ALA A 211 -6.11 13.35 -6.62
CA ALA A 211 -4.75 12.90 -6.94
C ALA A 211 -4.03 12.47 -5.66
N ARG A 212 -3.80 11.16 -5.53
CA ARG A 212 -3.36 10.52 -4.29
C ARG A 212 -1.84 10.44 -4.10
N GLN A 213 -1.08 10.68 -5.17
CA GLN A 213 0.38 10.68 -5.19
C GLN A 213 0.90 12.08 -5.45
N THR A 214 1.81 12.58 -4.60
CA THR A 214 2.51 13.85 -4.83
C THR A 214 3.89 13.63 -5.44
N ILE A 215 4.37 14.59 -6.24
CA ILE A 215 5.76 14.55 -6.74
C ILE A 215 6.76 14.56 -5.59
N GLU A 216 6.47 15.30 -4.52
CA GLU A 216 7.32 15.44 -3.33
C GLU A 216 7.47 14.11 -2.58
N ALA A 217 6.43 13.28 -2.57
CA ALA A 217 6.53 11.91 -2.07
C ALA A 217 7.47 11.08 -2.95
N CYS A 218 7.30 11.11 -4.27
CA CYS A 218 8.17 10.39 -5.20
C CYS A 218 9.64 10.79 -5.04
N GLU A 219 9.94 12.09 -5.01
CA GLU A 219 11.31 12.58 -4.81
C GLU A 219 11.89 12.19 -3.45
N ALA A 220 11.06 12.17 -2.39
CA ALA A 220 11.51 11.72 -1.08
C ALA A 220 11.89 10.24 -1.10
N ILE A 221 11.14 9.39 -1.81
CA ILE A 221 11.48 7.98 -2.01
C ILE A 221 12.78 7.84 -2.79
N VAL A 222 12.93 8.55 -3.92
CA VAL A 222 14.16 8.57 -4.73
C VAL A 222 15.38 8.88 -3.86
N ARG A 223 15.30 9.93 -3.03
CA ARG A 223 16.38 10.32 -2.10
C ARG A 223 16.65 9.25 -1.04
N ARG A 224 15.62 8.69 -0.41
CA ARG A 224 15.77 7.70 0.68
C ARG A 224 16.31 6.35 0.22
N HIS A 225 16.01 5.98 -1.02
CA HIS A 225 16.45 4.72 -1.62
C HIS A 225 17.78 4.86 -2.36
N GLY A 226 18.28 6.09 -2.55
CA GLY A 226 19.50 6.36 -3.31
C GLY A 226 19.38 5.86 -4.75
N ILE A 227 18.23 6.08 -5.39
CA ILE A 227 17.95 5.57 -6.74
C ILE A 227 18.87 6.26 -7.74
N SER A 228 19.58 5.46 -8.54
CA SER A 228 20.59 5.94 -9.49
C SER A 228 20.02 6.51 -10.78
N THR A 229 18.88 6.02 -11.25
CA THR A 229 18.22 6.50 -12.48
C THR A 229 16.71 6.47 -12.31
N ASP A 230 16.11 7.66 -12.32
CA ASP A 230 14.68 7.86 -12.17
C ASP A 230 14.09 8.76 -13.26
N PHE A 231 12.78 8.64 -13.44
CA PHE A 231 11.98 9.52 -14.29
C PHE A 231 10.64 9.79 -13.61
N LEU A 232 10.39 11.04 -13.24
CA LEU A 232 9.14 11.46 -12.61
C LEU A 232 8.21 12.03 -13.69
N THR A 233 6.99 11.50 -13.77
CA THR A 233 6.00 11.94 -14.76
C THR A 233 4.62 12.12 -14.15
N ARG A 234 3.87 13.10 -14.67
CA ARG A 234 2.54 13.44 -14.18
C ARG A 234 1.48 12.63 -14.94
N GLN A 235 0.61 11.94 -14.21
CA GLN A 235 -0.57 11.30 -14.76
C GLN A 235 -1.52 12.35 -15.35
N SER A 236 -2.13 12.07 -16.50
CA SER A 236 -3.14 12.95 -17.07
C SER A 236 -4.31 13.13 -16.09
N SER A 237 -4.66 14.39 -15.77
CA SER A 237 -5.77 14.71 -14.87
C SER A 237 -7.13 14.28 -15.39
N GLU A 238 -7.29 14.11 -16.70
CA GLU A 238 -8.51 13.56 -17.31
C GLU A 238 -8.69 12.07 -17.04
N ALA A 239 -7.58 11.36 -16.80
CA ALA A 239 -7.57 9.92 -16.52
C ALA A 239 -7.67 9.60 -15.01
N ILE A 240 -7.54 10.60 -14.14
CA ILE A 240 -7.68 10.49 -12.67
C ILE A 240 -9.15 10.57 -12.28
#